data_AF-A0A917PMC5-F1
#
_entry.id   AF-A0A917PMC5-F1
#
_cell.length_a   1.000
_cell.length_b   1.000
_cell.length_c   1.000
_cell.angle_alpha   90.00
_cell.angle_beta   90.00
_cell.angle_gamma   90.00
#
_symmetry.space_group_name_H-M   'P 1'
#
loop_
_entity.id
_entity.type
_entity.pdbx_description
1 polymer ?
#
loop_
_entity_poly.entity_id
_entity_poly.type
_entity_poly.pdbx_seq_one_letter_code
_entity_poly.pdbx_strand_id
1 'polypeptide(L)'
;MDLAARYLMVFIETGGLFAPVLFISFHLLRPLFFLPVVFICISGGILFGTVAGTLYSVIGITLSSLIFYAIIQWMPNTYAKLVNLKQKLMGNHSEFTTSQIALLRLVPFIHFHLLSLCLIEISPNFREYTKSSVLTNIPLALVYTSAGQWLSNLSSVSILLFLLLLLPLIYLLRRKEIIIKWNDFFQLSA
;
A
#
# COMPACT_ATOMS: atom_id res chain seq x y z
N MET A 1 -2.23 -46.40 -2.31
CA MET A 1 -2.85 -45.09 -2.58
C MET A 1 -2.35 -44.00 -1.62
N ASP A 2 -1.59 -44.35 -0.59
CA ASP A 2 -1.08 -43.39 0.43
C ASP A 2 0.14 -42.57 0.01
N LEU A 3 0.94 -43.05 -0.95
CA LEU A 3 2.17 -42.37 -1.36
C LEU A 3 1.88 -41.04 -2.09
N ALA A 4 0.88 -41.04 -2.98
CA ALA A 4 0.46 -39.84 -3.71
C ALA A 4 -0.16 -38.79 -2.76
N ALA A 5 -0.97 -39.22 -1.79
CA ALA A 5 -1.51 -38.34 -0.75
C ALA A 5 -0.40 -37.75 0.13
N ARG A 6 0.63 -38.54 0.44
CA ARG A 6 1.80 -38.10 1.23
C ARG A 6 2.65 -37.10 0.46
N TYR A 7 2.89 -37.30 -0.84
CA TYR A 7 3.56 -36.30 -1.67
C TYR A 7 2.73 -35.02 -1.84
N LEU A 8 1.40 -35.13 -1.95
CA LEU A 8 0.50 -33.97 -1.98
C LEU A 8 0.54 -33.20 -0.66
N MET A 9 0.46 -33.87 0.48
CA MET A 9 0.56 -33.21 1.79
C MET A 9 1.93 -32.56 1.97
N VAL A 10 3.03 -33.24 1.63
CA VAL A 10 4.37 -32.66 1.71
C VAL A 10 4.51 -31.46 0.77
N PHE A 11 3.95 -31.50 -0.45
CA PHE A 11 3.95 -30.37 -1.39
C PHE A 11 3.09 -29.19 -0.91
N ILE A 12 1.95 -29.47 -0.28
CA ILE A 12 1.09 -28.45 0.32
C ILE A 12 1.77 -27.84 1.57
N GLU A 13 2.40 -28.65 2.42
CA GLU A 13 3.14 -28.23 3.61
C GLU A 13 4.39 -27.42 3.24
N THR A 14 5.17 -27.86 2.24
CA THR A 14 6.31 -27.09 1.73
C THR A 14 5.89 -25.86 0.95
N GLY A 15 4.80 -25.92 0.18
CA GLY A 15 4.19 -24.74 -0.45
C GLY A 15 3.79 -23.67 0.58
N GLY A 16 3.30 -24.10 1.75
CA GLY A 16 3.01 -23.24 2.89
C GLY A 16 4.25 -22.53 3.45
N LEU A 17 5.43 -23.17 3.45
CA LEU A 17 6.70 -22.55 3.85
C LEU A 17 7.20 -21.48 2.86
N PHE A 18 6.88 -21.60 1.57
CA PHE A 18 7.20 -20.58 0.57
C PHE A 18 6.23 -19.39 0.56
N ALA A 19 5.05 -19.53 1.18
CA ALA A 19 4.03 -18.49 1.16
C ALA A 19 4.53 -17.14 1.74
N PRO A 20 5.27 -17.08 2.87
CA PRO A 20 5.84 -15.82 3.37
C PRO A 20 6.85 -15.18 2.39
N VAL A 21 7.69 -16.00 1.74
CA VAL A 21 8.70 -15.51 0.79
C VAL A 21 8.04 -14.92 -0.45
N LEU A 22 7.02 -15.60 -0.98
CA LEU A 22 6.22 -15.09 -2.09
C LEU A 22 5.49 -13.81 -1.71
N PHE A 23 4.88 -13.77 -0.52
CA PHE A 23 4.19 -12.58 -0.01
C PHE A 23 5.12 -11.36 0.11
N ILE A 24 6.31 -11.55 0.67
CA ILE A 24 7.34 -10.51 0.74
C ILE A 24 7.74 -10.08 -0.68
N SER A 25 7.93 -11.02 -1.61
CA SER A 25 8.24 -10.72 -3.01
C SER A 25 7.15 -9.90 -3.69
N PHE A 26 5.86 -10.16 -3.41
CA PHE A 26 4.76 -9.34 -3.91
C PHE A 26 4.81 -7.91 -3.40
N HIS A 27 5.23 -7.68 -2.15
CA HIS A 27 5.49 -6.31 -1.66
C HIS A 27 6.58 -5.59 -2.46
N LEU A 28 7.61 -6.29 -2.91
CA LEU A 28 8.67 -5.73 -3.76
C LEU A 28 8.17 -5.44 -5.19
N LEU A 29 7.38 -6.35 -5.77
CA LEU A 29 6.90 -6.24 -7.15
C LEU A 29 5.70 -5.30 -7.30
N ARG A 30 5.03 -4.96 -6.20
CA ARG A 30 3.89 -4.04 -6.14
C ARG A 30 4.01 -2.80 -7.05
N PRO A 31 5.14 -2.07 -7.09
CA PRO A 31 5.26 -0.87 -7.91
C PRO A 31 5.16 -1.15 -9.41
N LEU A 32 5.54 -2.36 -9.86
CA LEU A 32 5.43 -2.77 -11.27
C LEU A 32 3.98 -2.99 -11.69
N PHE A 33 3.13 -3.40 -10.73
CA PHE A 33 1.71 -3.66 -10.95
C PHE A 33 0.80 -2.48 -10.55
N PHE A 34 1.38 -1.34 -10.16
CA PHE A 34 0.64 -0.17 -9.65
C PHE A 34 -0.33 -0.49 -8.49
N LEU A 35 -0.04 -1.55 -7.73
CA LEU A 35 -0.90 -1.98 -6.63
C LEU A 35 -0.70 -1.06 -5.40
N PRO A 36 -1.78 -0.60 -4.75
CA PRO A 36 -1.65 0.07 -3.46
C PRO A 36 -1.14 -0.88 -2.36
N VAL A 37 -0.31 -0.35 -1.45
CA VAL A 37 0.28 -1.14 -0.35
C VAL A 37 -0.78 -1.79 0.54
N VAL A 38 -1.91 -1.09 0.69
CA VAL A 38 -3.06 -1.49 1.51
C VAL A 38 -3.61 -2.85 1.10
N PHE A 39 -3.73 -3.13 -0.20
CA PHE A 39 -4.25 -4.41 -0.69
C PHE A 39 -3.37 -5.58 -0.24
N ILE A 40 -2.06 -5.41 -0.32
CA ILE A 40 -1.12 -6.46 0.07
C ILE A 40 -1.16 -6.65 1.60
N CYS A 41 -1.17 -5.57 2.39
CA CYS A 41 -1.30 -5.69 3.86
C CYS A 41 -2.59 -6.39 4.29
N ILE A 42 -3.74 -6.03 3.70
CA ILE A 42 -5.02 -6.69 3.99
C ILE A 42 -4.95 -8.18 3.62
N SER A 43 -4.40 -8.52 2.46
CA SER A 43 -4.21 -9.92 2.07
C SER A 43 -3.31 -10.68 3.05
N GLY A 44 -2.26 -10.03 3.58
CA GLY A 44 -1.39 -10.62 4.60
C GLY A 44 -2.14 -10.94 5.89
N GLY A 45 -3.06 -10.07 6.30
CA GLY A 45 -3.95 -10.30 7.43
C GLY A 45 -4.91 -11.48 7.24
N ILE A 46 -5.46 -11.62 6.02
CA ILE A 46 -6.35 -12.73 5.65
C ILE A 46 -5.58 -14.07 5.62
N LEU A 47 -4.36 -14.06 5.07
CA LEU A 47 -3.57 -15.28 4.83
C LEU A 47 -2.80 -15.77 6.06
N PHE A 48 -2.20 -14.84 6.82
CA PHE A 48 -1.27 -15.16 7.91
C PHE A 48 -1.74 -14.67 9.29
N GLY A 49 -2.90 -14.01 9.36
CA GLY A 49 -3.36 -13.32 10.55
C GLY A 49 -2.57 -12.03 10.82
N THR A 50 -2.94 -11.34 11.89
CA THR A 50 -2.42 -10.01 12.23
C THR A 50 -0.94 -10.07 12.56
N VAL A 51 -0.51 -11.00 13.43
CA VAL A 51 0.86 -11.01 13.96
C VAL A 51 1.87 -11.35 12.87
N ALA A 52 1.74 -12.51 12.22
CA ALA A 52 2.65 -12.92 11.16
C ALA A 52 2.50 -12.06 9.90
N GLY A 53 1.26 -11.68 9.54
CA GLY A 53 1.00 -10.77 8.44
C GLY A 53 1.65 -9.39 8.64
N THR A 54 1.62 -8.83 9.85
CA THR A 54 2.31 -7.58 10.18
C THR A 54 3.81 -7.74 9.98
N LEU A 55 4.40 -8.80 10.53
CA LEU A 55 5.84 -9.04 10.45
C LEU A 55 6.30 -9.14 8.99
N TYR A 56 5.64 -9.97 8.19
CA TYR A 56 6.00 -10.13 6.77
C TYR A 56 5.74 -8.86 5.95
N SER A 57 4.68 -8.11 6.26
CA SER A 57 4.39 -6.84 5.61
C SER A 57 5.46 -5.79 5.94
N VAL A 58 5.86 -5.66 7.20
CA VAL A 58 6.93 -4.73 7.60
C VAL A 58 8.23 -5.07 6.88
N ILE A 59 8.60 -6.35 6.78
CA ILE A 59 9.80 -6.79 6.05
C ILE A 59 9.68 -6.42 4.56
N GLY A 60 8.60 -6.80 3.89
CA GLY A 60 8.43 -6.55 2.46
C GLY A 60 8.35 -5.07 2.10
N ILE A 61 7.59 -4.29 2.86
CA ILE A 61 7.45 -2.83 2.64
C ILE A 61 8.79 -2.13 2.91
N THR A 62 9.52 -2.54 3.94
CA THR A 62 10.85 -1.99 4.24
C THR A 62 11.81 -2.31 3.11
N LEU A 63 11.89 -3.56 2.65
CA LEU A 63 12.74 -3.94 1.51
C LEU A 63 12.40 -3.13 0.25
N SER A 64 11.11 -2.95 -0.06
CA SER A 64 10.66 -2.10 -1.17
C SER A 64 11.14 -0.65 -1.01
N SER A 65 11.08 -0.11 0.21
CA SER A 65 11.57 1.24 0.54
C SER A 65 13.10 1.36 0.44
N LEU A 66 13.86 0.32 0.79
CA LEU A 66 15.32 0.29 0.65
C LEU A 66 15.75 0.21 -0.82
N ILE A 67 15.06 -0.60 -1.64
CA ILE A 67 15.30 -0.66 -3.08
C ILE A 67 15.00 0.69 -3.72
N PHE A 68 13.88 1.32 -3.34
CA PHE A 68 13.56 2.66 -3.81
C PHE A 68 14.64 3.68 -3.45
N TYR A 69 15.15 3.64 -2.20
CA TYR A 69 16.27 4.50 -1.78
C TYR A 69 17.50 4.31 -2.68
N ALA A 70 17.91 3.06 -2.92
CA ALA A 70 19.08 2.75 -3.74
C ALA A 70 18.91 3.25 -5.19
N ILE A 71 17.74 3.04 -5.79
CA ILE A 71 17.44 3.52 -7.16
C ILE A 71 17.51 5.05 -7.23
N ILE A 72 16.92 5.73 -6.26
CA ILE A 72 16.89 7.20 -6.22
C ILE A 72 18.28 7.80 -6.06
N GLN A 73 19.13 7.20 -5.20
CA GLN A 73 20.51 7.66 -5.04
C GLN A 73 21.36 7.41 -6.28
N TRP A 74 21.08 6.35 -7.04
CA TRP A 74 21.77 6.07 -8.30
C TRP A 74 21.32 6.97 -9.47
N MET A 75 20.14 7.59 -9.36
CA MET A 75 19.54 8.42 -10.42
C MET A 75 19.28 9.87 -9.96
N PRO A 76 20.32 10.71 -9.80
CA PRO A 76 20.18 12.06 -9.24
C PRO A 76 19.27 12.98 -10.05
N ASN A 77 19.27 12.84 -11.39
CA ASN A 77 18.38 13.60 -12.26
C ASN A 77 16.89 13.25 -12.02
N THR A 78 16.60 11.97 -11.77
CA THR A 78 15.24 11.50 -11.45
C THR A 78 14.84 11.96 -10.06
N TYR A 79 15.76 11.91 -9.10
CA TYR A 79 15.54 12.42 -7.75
C TYR A 79 15.11 13.89 -7.76
N ALA A 80 15.86 14.76 -8.44
CA ALA A 80 15.53 16.18 -8.55
C ALA A 80 14.14 16.41 -9.18
N LYS A 81 13.78 15.64 -10.23
CA LYS A 81 12.45 15.71 -10.84
C LYS A 81 11.34 15.30 -9.86
N LEU A 82 11.56 14.24 -9.08
CA LEU A 82 10.59 13.76 -8.10
C LEU A 82 10.41 14.74 -6.95
N VAL A 83 11.49 15.39 -6.47
CA VAL A 83 11.42 16.44 -5.45
C VAL A 83 10.61 17.64 -5.97
N ASN A 84 10.85 18.08 -7.21
CA ASN A 84 10.08 19.15 -7.84
C ASN A 84 8.59 18.77 -8.00
N LEU A 85 8.29 17.52 -8.37
CA LEU A 85 6.92 17.04 -8.47
C LEU A 85 6.23 17.00 -7.10
N LYS A 86 6.93 16.51 -6.07
CA LYS A 86 6.45 16.51 -4.68
C LYS A 86 6.10 17.93 -4.23
N GLN A 87 6.98 18.90 -4.46
CA GLN A 87 6.74 20.31 -4.11
C GLN A 87 5.48 20.88 -4.79
N LYS A 88 5.22 20.52 -6.05
CA LYS A 88 3.96 20.90 -6.73
C LYS A 88 2.72 20.26 -6.13
N LEU A 89 2.84 19.01 -5.65
CA LEU A 89 1.72 18.25 -5.07
C LEU A 89 1.42 18.63 -3.61
N MET A 90 2.45 18.89 -2.82
CA MET A 90 2.34 19.07 -1.36
C MET A 90 2.61 20.52 -0.90
N GLY A 91 3.08 21.38 -1.80
CA GLY A 91 3.50 22.74 -1.49
C GLY A 91 4.99 22.85 -1.11
N ASN A 92 5.56 24.05 -1.27
CA ASN A 92 6.99 24.31 -1.05
C ASN A 92 7.43 24.30 0.43
N HIS A 93 6.50 24.31 1.38
CA HIS A 93 6.80 24.43 2.83
C HIS A 93 6.39 23.18 3.63
N SER A 94 6.14 22.05 2.96
CA SER A 94 5.75 20.83 3.64
C SER A 94 6.98 20.12 4.22
N GLU A 95 7.52 20.64 5.31
CA GLU A 95 8.47 19.89 6.14
C GLU A 95 7.68 18.89 6.99
N PHE A 96 7.91 17.60 6.75
CA PHE A 96 7.24 16.54 7.49
C PHE A 96 8.19 15.89 8.49
N THR A 97 7.70 15.69 9.70
CA THR A 97 8.36 14.85 10.69
C THR A 97 8.13 13.37 10.39
N THR A 98 9.02 12.50 10.88
CA THR A 98 8.86 11.03 10.77
C THR A 98 7.51 10.56 11.29
N SER A 99 7.02 11.13 12.40
CA SER A 99 5.71 10.78 12.99
C SER A 99 4.53 11.20 12.09
N GLN A 100 4.59 12.40 11.49
CA GLN A 100 3.57 12.82 10.52
C GLN A 100 3.56 11.90 9.29
N ILE A 101 4.73 11.46 8.83
CA ILE A 101 4.82 10.49 7.72
C ILE A 101 4.22 9.14 8.11
N ALA A 102 4.43 8.66 9.35
CA ALA A 102 3.78 7.44 9.84
C ALA A 102 2.25 7.55 9.77
N LEU A 103 1.70 8.69 10.19
CA LEU A 103 0.25 8.95 10.12
C LEU A 103 -0.25 9.07 8.68
N LEU A 104 0.48 9.79 7.82
CA LEU A 104 0.12 9.93 6.41
C LEU A 104 0.15 8.59 5.67
N ARG A 105 1.01 7.64 6.06
CA ARG A 105 1.02 6.29 5.49
C ARG A 105 -0.29 5.54 5.75
N LEU A 106 -0.98 5.82 6.85
CA LEU A 106 -2.31 5.25 7.14
C LEU A 106 -3.40 5.80 6.21
N VAL A 107 -3.13 6.87 5.46
CA VAL A 107 -4.07 7.42 4.48
C VAL A 107 -3.88 6.68 3.15
N PRO A 108 -4.87 5.90 2.69
CA PRO A 108 -4.69 5.00 1.53
C PRO A 108 -4.53 5.72 0.20
N PHE A 109 -4.92 7.00 0.14
CA PHE A 109 -4.90 7.82 -1.08
C PHE A 109 -3.52 8.39 -1.40
N ILE A 110 -2.61 8.42 -0.43
CA ILE A 110 -1.26 8.97 -0.63
C ILE A 110 -0.34 7.85 -1.11
N HIS A 111 0.38 8.11 -2.20
CA HIS A 111 1.25 7.11 -2.79
C HIS A 111 2.45 6.79 -1.87
N PHE A 112 2.71 5.50 -1.65
CA PHE A 112 3.74 5.03 -0.73
C PHE A 112 5.15 5.57 -1.04
N HIS A 113 5.57 5.56 -2.31
CA HIS A 113 6.91 6.02 -2.68
C HIS A 113 7.08 7.54 -2.55
N LEU A 114 5.99 8.31 -2.61
CA LEU A 114 6.03 9.75 -2.34
C LEU A 114 6.40 10.01 -0.87
N LEU A 115 5.78 9.29 0.06
CA LEU A 115 6.12 9.38 1.48
C LEU A 115 7.51 8.80 1.78
N SER A 116 7.95 7.81 1.01
CA SER A 116 9.32 7.30 1.06
C SER A 116 10.32 8.37 0.63
N LEU A 117 10.00 9.17 -0.39
CA LEU A 117 10.82 10.31 -0.83
C LEU A 117 10.95 11.37 0.28
N CYS A 118 9.85 11.70 0.97
CA CYS A 118 9.89 12.61 2.11
C CYS A 118 10.83 12.09 3.23
N LEU A 119 10.83 10.77 3.49
CA LEU A 119 11.76 10.17 4.45
C LEU A 119 13.22 10.28 4.00
N ILE A 120 13.50 10.21 2.69
CA ILE A 120 14.85 10.39 2.15
C ILE A 120 15.35 11.80 2.46
N GLU A 121 14.52 12.82 2.23
CA GLU A 121 14.89 14.23 2.44
C GLU A 121 15.22 14.55 3.91
N ILE A 122 14.50 13.96 4.88
CA ILE A 122 14.74 14.22 6.30
C ILE A 122 15.78 13.29 6.94
N SER A 123 16.22 12.25 6.23
CA SER A 123 17.17 11.26 6.77
C SER A 123 18.59 11.58 6.31
N PRO A 124 19.54 11.78 7.22
CA PRO A 124 20.91 12.17 6.84
C PRO A 124 21.70 11.06 6.17
N ASN A 125 21.35 9.79 6.42
CA ASN A 125 22.05 8.63 5.88
C ASN A 125 21.12 7.42 5.74
N PHE A 126 21.60 6.37 5.06
CA PHE A 126 20.86 5.12 4.82
C PHE A 126 20.38 4.44 6.11
N ARG A 127 21.15 4.52 7.20
CA ARG A 127 20.80 3.90 8.48
C ARG A 127 19.61 4.58 9.13
N GLU A 128 19.61 5.91 9.19
CA GLU A 128 18.50 6.69 9.74
C GLU A 128 17.25 6.59 8.86
N TYR A 129 17.43 6.51 7.53
CA TYR A 129 16.33 6.21 6.61
C TYR A 129 15.72 4.82 6.89
N THR A 130 16.55 3.80 7.05
CA THR A 130 16.08 2.44 7.33
C THR A 130 15.29 2.38 8.64
N LYS A 131 15.82 2.98 9.71
CA LYS A 131 15.13 3.06 11.01
C LYS A 131 13.79 3.79 10.89
N SER A 132 13.79 4.95 10.25
CA SER A 132 12.57 5.75 10.05
C SER A 132 11.55 5.03 9.19
N SER A 133 12.00 4.31 8.15
CA SER A 133 11.11 3.54 7.28
C SER A 133 10.47 2.37 8.03
N VAL A 134 11.24 1.61 8.82
CA VAL A 134 10.70 0.54 9.67
C VAL A 134 9.69 1.12 10.66
N LEU A 135 10.04 2.19 11.38
CA LEU A 135 9.17 2.80 12.38
C LEU A 135 7.84 3.28 11.79
N THR A 136 7.88 3.91 10.62
CA THR A 136 6.69 4.41 9.93
C THR A 136 5.88 3.31 9.24
N ASN A 137 6.50 2.17 8.91
CA ASN A 137 5.81 1.01 8.32
C ASN A 137 5.05 0.16 9.34
N ILE A 138 5.48 0.14 10.60
CA ILE A 138 4.85 -0.69 11.63
C ILE A 138 3.36 -0.35 11.83
N PRO A 139 2.97 0.93 12.06
CA PRO A 139 1.56 1.28 12.22
C PRO A 139 0.73 0.93 10.99
N LEU A 140 1.29 1.20 9.80
CA LEU A 140 0.67 0.89 8.52
C LEU A 140 0.36 -0.61 8.38
N ALA A 141 1.38 -1.44 8.57
CA ALA A 141 1.26 -2.88 8.45
C ALA A 141 0.24 -3.42 9.46
N LEU A 142 0.40 -3.05 10.73
CA LEU A 142 -0.45 -3.52 11.83
C LEU A 142 -1.93 -3.21 11.57
N VAL A 143 -2.27 -1.96 11.25
CA VAL A 143 -3.67 -1.54 11.05
C VAL A 143 -4.32 -2.31 9.92
N TYR A 144 -3.65 -2.41 8.76
CA TYR A 144 -4.25 -3.03 7.59
C TYR A 144 -4.25 -4.57 7.64
N THR A 145 -3.25 -5.20 8.25
CA THR A 145 -3.30 -6.66 8.48
C THR A 145 -4.35 -7.01 9.53
N SER A 146 -4.53 -6.17 10.57
CA SER A 146 -5.62 -6.34 11.54
C SER A 146 -6.98 -6.25 10.87
N ALA A 147 -7.17 -5.24 10.00
CA ALA A 147 -8.40 -5.12 9.21
C ALA A 147 -8.62 -6.34 8.31
N GLY A 148 -7.56 -6.89 7.71
CA GLY A 148 -7.61 -8.11 6.91
C GLY A 148 -8.05 -9.34 7.72
N GLN A 149 -7.46 -9.57 8.91
CA GLN A 149 -7.88 -10.69 9.76
C GLN A 149 -9.31 -10.50 10.28
N TRP A 150 -9.73 -9.27 10.58
CA TRP A 150 -11.12 -9.02 10.95
C TRP A 150 -12.07 -9.35 9.80
N LEU A 151 -11.71 -8.96 8.56
CA LEU A 151 -12.46 -9.25 7.36
C LEU A 151 -12.56 -10.76 7.07
N SER A 152 -11.50 -11.54 7.33
CA SER A 152 -11.53 -13.00 7.11
C SER A 152 -12.49 -13.73 8.06
N ASN A 153 -12.83 -13.12 9.19
CA ASN A 153 -13.75 -13.70 10.18
C ASN A 153 -15.21 -13.27 9.96
N LEU A 154 -15.49 -12.38 8.99
CA LEU A 154 -16.86 -12.00 8.67
C LEU A 154 -17.60 -13.13 7.97
N SER A 155 -18.84 -13.38 8.38
CA SER A 155 -19.72 -14.31 7.69
C SER A 155 -20.05 -13.79 6.29
N SER A 156 -20.21 -14.70 5.33
CA SER A 156 -20.66 -14.36 3.97
C SER A 156 -21.98 -13.57 3.98
N VAL A 157 -22.86 -13.83 4.96
CA VAL A 157 -24.12 -13.08 5.14
C VAL A 157 -23.85 -11.63 5.54
N SER A 158 -22.92 -11.37 6.46
CA SER A 158 -22.57 -10.00 6.87
C SER A 158 -21.92 -9.21 5.73
N ILE A 159 -21.09 -9.85 4.90
CA ILE A 159 -20.51 -9.22 3.71
C ILE A 159 -21.60 -8.86 2.71
N LEU A 160 -22.54 -9.78 2.45
CA LEU A 160 -23.66 -9.54 1.53
C LEU A 160 -24.55 -8.38 2.02
N LEU A 161 -24.91 -8.36 3.31
CA LEU A 161 -25.71 -7.28 3.90
C LEU A 161 -25.00 -5.93 3.81
N PHE A 162 -23.70 -5.90 4.10
CA PHE A 162 -22.89 -4.68 3.97
C PHE A 162 -22.89 -4.16 2.53
N LEU A 163 -22.68 -5.02 1.54
CA LEU A 163 -22.70 -4.65 0.12
C LEU A 163 -24.09 -4.16 -0.32
N LEU A 164 -25.16 -4.85 0.10
CA LEU A 164 -26.54 -4.44 -0.19
C LEU A 164 -26.91 -3.09 0.41
N LEU A 165 -26.32 -2.72 1.55
CA LEU A 165 -26.53 -1.41 2.19
C LEU A 165 -25.65 -0.31 1.59
N LEU A 166 -24.45 -0.66 1.14
CA LEU A 166 -23.50 0.27 0.50
C LEU A 166 -24.03 0.80 -0.85
N LEU A 167 -24.63 -0.06 -1.67
CA LEU A 167 -25.16 0.29 -3.00
C LEU A 167 -26.19 1.45 -2.98
N PRO A 168 -27.27 1.40 -2.17
CA PRO A 168 -28.22 2.51 -2.07
C PRO A 168 -27.59 3.75 -1.45
N LEU A 169 -26.66 3.60 -0.49
CA LEU A 169 -25.93 4.74 0.08
C LEU A 169 -25.10 5.47 -0.99
N ILE A 170 -24.38 4.74 -1.83
CA ILE A 170 -23.64 5.30 -2.98
C ILE A 170 -24.60 5.97 -3.95
N TYR A 171 -25.74 5.34 -4.24
CA TYR A 171 -26.77 5.91 -5.12
C TYR A 171 -27.35 7.23 -4.57
N LEU A 172 -27.58 7.32 -3.26
CA LEU A 172 -28.08 8.53 -2.59
C LEU A 172 -27.01 9.64 -2.52
N LEU A 173 -25.75 9.28 -2.29
CA LEU A 173 -24.62 10.23 -2.25
C LEU A 173 -24.19 10.70 -3.66
N ARG A 174 -24.69 10.06 -4.72
CA ARG A 174 -24.44 10.49 -6.10
C ARG A 174 -25.01 11.89 -6.32
N ARG A 175 -24.14 12.88 -6.53
CA ARG A 175 -24.57 14.20 -7.01
C ARG A 175 -25.28 14.01 -8.36
N LYS A 176 -26.52 14.49 -8.46
CA LYS A 176 -27.41 14.20 -9.58
C LYS A 176 -27.05 14.90 -10.89
N GLU A 177 -26.10 15.85 -10.93
CA GLU A 177 -25.81 16.60 -12.15
C GLU A 177 -24.33 16.96 -12.27
N ILE A 178 -23.65 16.38 -13.26
CA ILE A 178 -22.55 17.04 -13.97
C ILE A 178 -23.13 17.38 -15.34
N ILE A 179 -23.87 18.49 -15.44
CA ILE A 179 -24.28 19.03 -16.75
C ILE A 179 -23.04 19.67 -17.33
N ILE A 180 -22.31 18.93 -18.18
CA ILE A 180 -21.29 19.55 -19.02
C ILE A 180 -22.05 20.24 -20.16
N LYS A 181 -22.03 21.58 -20.20
CA LYS A 181 -22.76 22.31 -21.24
C LYS A 181 -22.01 22.11 -22.55
N TRP A 182 -22.75 21.90 -23.64
CA TRP A 182 -22.18 21.71 -24.98
C TRP A 182 -21.23 22.85 -25.39
N ASN A 183 -21.52 24.07 -24.93
CA ASN A 183 -20.70 25.26 -25.17
C ASN A 183 -19.35 25.24 -24.44
N ASP A 184 -19.17 24.39 -23.43
CA ASP A 184 -17.88 24.24 -22.72
C ASP A 184 -16.87 23.44 -23.56
N PHE A 185 -17.35 22.56 -24.46
CA PHE A 185 -16.50 21.77 -25.36
C PHE A 185 -16.30 22.43 -26.71
N PHE A 186 -17.32 23.11 -27.22
CA PHE A 186 -17.27 23.79 -28.50
C PHE A 186 -17.31 25.29 -28.25
N GLN A 187 -16.14 25.90 -28.04
CA GLN A 187 -15.99 27.33 -28.23
C GLN A 187 -16.36 27.63 -29.69
N LEU A 188 -17.57 28.11 -29.91
CA LEU A 188 -17.95 28.71 -31.19
C LEU A 188 -17.06 29.95 -31.32
N SER A 189 -15.97 29.81 -32.07
CA SER A 189 -15.20 30.93 -32.58
C SER A 189 -16.12 31.72 -33.50
N ALA A 190 -16.73 32.75 -32.94
CA ALA A 190 -17.40 33.81 -33.67
C ALA A 190 -16.58 35.09 -33.51
#